data_AF-H6L9L4-F1
#
_entry.id   AF-H6L9L4-F1
#
_cell.length_a   1.000
_cell.length_b   1.000
_cell.length_c   1.000
_cell.angle_alpha   90.00
_cell.angle_beta   90.00
_cell.angle_gamma   90.00
#
_symmetry.space_group_name_H-M   'P 1'
#
loop_
_entity.id
_entity.type
_entity.pdbx_description
1 polymer ?
#
loop_
_entity_poly.entity_id
_entity_poly.type
_entity_poly.pdbx_seq_one_letter_code
_entity_poly.pdbx_strand_id
1 'polypeptide(L)'
;MSDQKKNYRYQAFCVIEAQSPIQIGSGEKALTVSNSLLKDAFGFYYIPATSLTGVLRHLFWEKDEGLEESEDLKSIFGHQEMQKDKGQGSRLILSSAHLLLNGKKIADGLSAVDLIEVDEQLKGTGSGFEHIQPVRREHVRINHRGVADKDLKGKFESELLPKGCRFAFEIELVGTAEDAKNWEAILSLLHHPLFRLGGGSRKGFGRFKVEQLITRSLDLSQEEDLQMYLAKSSQLAYREAGQNKYAAFKPSSKSEQAFKHYRLSLSAEDFMLFGGDFNVELAEKALEKARAEKAKKKQDEKKSDEKSLSLTSALADFTPKTEKVIYWDGGEMATTDCYLMPASSIKGAIAHRFVYHLNKLLGIYVDQQEVDHAEVERKLADYEQQLAALENYQAEPLEAINEGLKKLEKLEKELVKLTEGLQNMGNAETVELQKTALFGQALDSKAAKGQRGRILFEDIYLAKDTSAKKIFNHVAIDRFTAGALDQALYSEEVLQPRESMTLNIYVEQKAFEAVEENQVQQALEASLKDLCEGRLPLGGGVMRGHGRMKGEIQTTEA
;
A
#
# COMPACT_ATOMS: atom_id res chain seq x y z
N MET A 1 -0.38 7.33 -43.44
CA MET A 1 -1.76 7.07 -43.03
C MET A 1 -2.57 8.32 -43.32
N SER A 2 -3.71 8.20 -44.00
CA SER A 2 -4.58 9.34 -44.31
C SER A 2 -4.91 10.10 -43.03
N ASP A 3 -4.77 11.42 -43.06
CA ASP A 3 -5.13 12.35 -41.99
C ASP A 3 -6.66 12.36 -41.83
N GLN A 4 -7.21 11.28 -41.28
CA GLN A 4 -8.64 11.17 -40.99
C GLN A 4 -8.99 12.27 -39.99
N LYS A 5 -9.93 13.14 -40.35
CA LYS A 5 -10.37 14.22 -39.48
C LYS A 5 -10.90 13.62 -38.17
N LYS A 6 -10.26 13.97 -37.06
CA LYS A 6 -10.63 13.57 -35.69
C LYS A 6 -11.87 14.34 -35.23
N ASN A 7 -13.02 13.98 -35.78
CA ASN A 7 -14.29 14.67 -35.56
C ASN A 7 -15.01 14.19 -34.29
N TYR A 8 -14.56 13.11 -33.65
CA TYR A 8 -15.20 12.58 -32.45
C TYR A 8 -14.52 13.06 -31.18
N ARG A 9 -15.33 13.36 -30.17
CA ARG A 9 -14.91 13.62 -28.79
C ARG A 9 -15.64 12.66 -27.86
N TYR A 10 -14.91 11.69 -27.33
CA TYR A 10 -15.43 10.83 -26.27
C TYR A 10 -15.06 11.46 -24.95
N GLN A 11 -16.05 11.61 -24.06
CA GLN A 11 -15.85 12.25 -22.77
C GLN A 11 -16.45 11.40 -21.66
N ALA A 12 -15.77 11.33 -20.52
CA ALA A 12 -16.27 10.72 -19.31
C ALA A 12 -16.05 11.64 -18.11
N PHE A 13 -16.99 11.60 -17.18
CA PHE A 13 -16.86 12.16 -15.86
C PHE A 13 -16.90 11.02 -14.86
N CYS A 14 -15.93 10.98 -13.97
CA CYS A 14 -15.74 9.90 -13.02
C CYS A 14 -15.65 10.44 -11.59
N VAL A 15 -16.29 9.75 -10.67
CA VAL A 15 -16.07 9.87 -9.23
C VAL A 15 -15.56 8.54 -8.72
N ILE A 16 -14.38 8.54 -8.12
CA ILE A 16 -13.75 7.36 -7.51
C ILE A 16 -13.66 7.52 -6.00
N GLU A 17 -13.89 6.45 -5.25
CA GLU A 17 -13.78 6.43 -3.78
C GLU A 17 -12.65 5.51 -3.34
N ALA A 18 -11.77 6.04 -2.49
CA ALA A 18 -10.66 5.30 -1.91
C ALA A 18 -11.16 4.13 -1.05
N GLN A 19 -10.83 2.90 -1.41
CA GLN A 19 -11.15 1.70 -0.62
C GLN A 19 -10.04 1.31 0.35
N SER A 20 -8.88 1.94 0.22
CA SER A 20 -7.72 1.84 1.10
C SER A 20 -7.07 3.21 1.22
N PRO A 21 -6.17 3.43 2.19
CA PRO A 21 -5.45 4.69 2.30
C PRO A 21 -4.64 5.02 1.04
N ILE A 22 -4.44 6.30 0.76
CA ILE A 22 -3.76 6.76 -0.46
C ILE A 22 -2.49 7.51 -0.10
N GLN A 23 -1.38 7.17 -0.76
CA GLN A 23 -0.11 7.88 -0.65
C GLN A 23 0.20 8.61 -1.96
N ILE A 24 -0.14 9.89 -2.08
CA ILE A 24 0.23 10.69 -3.26
C ILE A 24 1.40 11.57 -2.85
N GLY A 25 2.62 11.05 -2.99
CA GLY A 25 3.82 11.76 -2.55
C GLY A 25 4.22 12.88 -3.51
N SER A 26 4.64 14.04 -2.98
CA SER A 26 5.30 15.09 -3.77
C SER A 26 6.74 14.73 -4.19
N GLY A 27 7.28 13.61 -3.67
CA GLY A 27 8.69 13.26 -3.81
C GLY A 27 9.62 13.98 -2.81
N GLU A 28 9.09 14.94 -2.06
CA GLU A 28 9.81 15.66 -1.02
C GLU A 28 9.70 14.95 0.34
N LYS A 29 10.82 14.91 1.06
CA LYS A 29 10.88 14.44 2.45
C LYS A 29 10.67 15.63 3.38
N ALA A 30 9.60 15.63 4.16
CA ALA A 30 9.43 16.60 5.23
C ALA A 30 10.39 16.28 6.40
N LEU A 31 10.66 17.27 7.26
CA LEU A 31 11.58 17.12 8.40
C LEU A 31 11.22 15.95 9.34
N THR A 32 9.94 15.64 9.47
CA THR A 32 9.41 14.60 10.39
C THR A 32 8.75 13.43 9.69
N VAL A 33 8.39 13.56 8.41
CA VAL A 33 7.66 12.51 7.66
C VAL A 33 8.44 12.17 6.40
N SER A 34 8.61 10.87 6.15
CA SER A 34 9.42 10.40 5.03
C SER A 34 8.83 10.74 3.66
N ASN A 35 7.51 10.90 3.54
CA ASN A 35 6.81 11.29 2.31
C ASN A 35 5.63 12.23 2.65
N SER A 36 5.65 13.47 2.14
CA SER A 36 4.53 14.42 2.26
C SER A 36 3.48 14.21 1.18
N LEU A 37 2.20 14.45 1.51
CA LEU A 37 1.10 14.38 0.55
C LEU A 37 1.04 15.61 -0.37
N LEU A 38 0.67 15.38 -1.63
CA LEU A 38 0.57 16.40 -2.66
C LEU A 38 -0.70 17.25 -2.49
N LYS A 39 -0.54 18.57 -2.50
CA LYS A 39 -1.62 19.57 -2.36
C LYS A 39 -1.60 20.54 -3.53
N ASP A 40 -2.77 21.07 -3.88
CA ASP A 40 -2.91 22.14 -4.85
C ASP A 40 -2.55 23.51 -4.23
N ALA A 41 -2.67 24.57 -5.03
CA ALA A 41 -2.37 25.94 -4.60
C ALA A 41 -3.28 26.44 -3.46
N PHE A 42 -4.43 25.80 -3.23
CA PHE A 42 -5.39 26.13 -2.17
C PHE A 42 -5.25 25.23 -0.94
N GLY A 43 -4.30 24.27 -0.97
CA GLY A 43 -4.03 23.36 0.12
C GLY A 43 -4.87 22.07 0.10
N PHE A 44 -5.67 21.82 -0.95
CA PHE A 44 -6.43 20.59 -1.09
C PHE A 44 -5.61 19.47 -1.68
N TYR A 45 -5.85 18.25 -1.20
CA TYR A 45 -5.25 17.07 -1.78
C TYR A 45 -5.86 16.77 -3.15
N TYR A 46 -5.02 16.41 -4.12
CA TYR A 46 -5.47 16.01 -5.45
C TYR A 46 -4.58 14.89 -6.01
N ILE A 47 -5.10 14.16 -6.99
CA ILE A 47 -4.33 13.19 -7.77
C ILE A 47 -3.92 13.86 -9.08
N PRO A 48 -2.62 14.02 -9.37
CA PRO A 48 -2.19 14.58 -10.64
C PRO A 48 -2.66 13.74 -11.83
N ALA A 49 -3.08 14.41 -12.92
CA ALA A 49 -3.48 13.75 -14.17
C ALA A 49 -2.40 12.77 -14.67
N THR A 50 -1.12 13.12 -14.53
CA THR A 50 0.02 12.27 -14.92
C THR A 50 0.05 10.94 -14.18
N SER A 51 -0.38 10.91 -12.91
CA SER A 51 -0.45 9.67 -12.13
C SER A 51 -1.58 8.76 -12.62
N LEU A 52 -2.74 9.34 -12.95
CA LEU A 52 -3.87 8.60 -13.55
C LEU A 52 -3.48 8.03 -14.92
N THR A 53 -2.94 8.88 -15.79
CA THR A 53 -2.51 8.50 -17.14
C THR A 53 -1.46 7.40 -17.11
N GLY A 54 -0.47 7.49 -16.21
CA GLY A 54 0.58 6.47 -16.08
C GLY A 54 0.02 5.10 -15.70
N VAL A 55 -0.92 5.04 -14.75
CA VAL A 55 -1.56 3.79 -14.35
C VAL A 55 -2.45 3.24 -15.47
N LEU A 56 -3.28 4.08 -16.09
CA LEU A 56 -4.13 3.65 -17.21
C LEU A 56 -3.31 3.14 -18.39
N ARG A 57 -2.20 3.81 -18.73
CA ARG A 57 -1.29 3.37 -19.80
C ARG A 57 -0.71 2.00 -19.49
N HIS A 58 -0.25 1.78 -18.25
CA HIS A 58 0.31 0.49 -17.84
C HIS A 58 -0.73 -0.63 -17.91
N LEU A 59 -1.96 -0.38 -17.47
CA LEU A 59 -3.03 -1.38 -17.53
C LEU A 59 -3.47 -1.68 -18.97
N PHE A 60 -3.52 -0.65 -19.81
CA PHE A 60 -3.83 -0.82 -21.23
C PHE A 60 -2.74 -1.65 -21.92
N TRP A 61 -1.47 -1.39 -21.61
CA TRP A 61 -0.33 -2.16 -22.08
C TRP A 61 -0.37 -3.64 -21.69
N GLU A 62 -0.66 -3.94 -20.43
CA GLU A 62 -0.71 -5.33 -19.93
C GLU A 62 -1.81 -6.15 -20.59
N LYS A 63 -2.90 -5.50 -21.01
CA LYS A 63 -4.00 -6.13 -21.73
C LYS A 63 -3.57 -6.61 -23.12
N ASP A 64 -2.69 -5.89 -23.80
CA ASP A 64 -2.17 -6.24 -25.14
C ASP A 64 -0.99 -7.25 -25.06
N GLU A 65 -0.99 -8.14 -24.07
CA GLU A 65 0.05 -9.15 -23.77
C GLU A 65 1.48 -8.62 -23.50
N GLY A 66 1.69 -7.30 -23.53
CA GLY A 66 2.89 -6.62 -23.02
C GLY A 66 4.20 -6.95 -23.76
N LEU A 67 4.13 -7.52 -24.96
CA LEU A 67 5.30 -7.89 -25.77
C LEU A 67 5.83 -6.70 -26.58
N GLU A 68 4.97 -5.88 -27.20
CA GLU A 68 5.37 -4.70 -28.00
C GLU A 68 4.36 -3.53 -28.00
N GLU A 69 4.93 -2.30 -28.12
CA GLU A 69 4.32 -0.98 -28.42
C GLU A 69 3.09 -1.01 -29.32
N SER A 70 1.88 -1.40 -28.90
CA SER A 70 0.72 -1.39 -29.82
C SER A 70 0.53 0.02 -30.41
N GLU A 71 0.22 0.10 -31.71
CA GLU A 71 0.03 1.39 -32.38
C GLU A 71 -1.06 2.22 -31.70
N ASP A 72 -2.11 1.54 -31.19
CA ASP A 72 -3.17 2.15 -30.39
C ASP A 72 -2.65 2.74 -29.08
N LEU A 73 -1.80 2.03 -28.33
CA LEU A 73 -1.23 2.57 -27.09
C LEU A 73 -0.39 3.83 -27.36
N LYS A 74 0.47 3.79 -28.38
CA LYS A 74 1.31 4.94 -28.77
C LYS A 74 0.48 6.12 -29.26
N SER A 75 -0.59 5.85 -30.00
CA SER A 75 -1.48 6.87 -30.56
C SER A 75 -2.38 7.49 -29.48
N ILE A 76 -2.89 6.69 -28.54
CA ILE A 76 -3.81 7.15 -27.49
C ILE A 76 -3.05 7.91 -26.40
N PHE A 77 -2.01 7.30 -25.82
CA PHE A 77 -1.27 7.85 -24.67
C PHE A 77 -0.06 8.70 -25.08
N GLY A 78 0.25 8.77 -26.38
CA GLY A 78 1.43 9.45 -26.91
C GLY A 78 2.72 8.66 -26.71
N HIS A 79 3.79 9.07 -27.37
CA HIS A 79 5.13 8.52 -27.15
C HIS A 79 6.19 9.56 -27.48
N GLN A 80 7.37 9.40 -26.89
CA GLN A 80 8.51 10.26 -27.13
C GLN A 80 9.67 9.41 -27.64
N GLU A 81 10.20 9.75 -28.81
CA GLU A 81 11.42 9.13 -29.35
C GLU A 81 12.64 10.05 -29.14
N MET A 82 13.83 9.44 -29.05
CA MET A 82 15.11 10.15 -28.92
C MET A 82 15.46 10.97 -30.18
N GLN A 83 14.92 10.59 -31.34
CA GLN A 83 15.09 11.35 -32.58
C GLN A 83 14.09 12.52 -32.63
N LYS A 84 14.59 13.72 -32.98
CA LYS A 84 13.74 14.90 -33.17
C LYS A 84 12.62 14.60 -34.17
N ASP A 85 11.42 15.09 -33.87
CA ASP A 85 10.20 15.06 -34.70
C ASP A 85 9.57 13.69 -34.99
N LYS A 86 9.96 12.63 -34.26
CA LYS A 86 9.30 11.31 -34.35
C LYS A 86 8.33 10.98 -33.22
N GLY A 87 8.29 11.77 -32.16
CA GLY A 87 7.31 11.60 -31.08
C GLY A 87 5.90 12.03 -31.51
N GLN A 88 4.89 11.48 -30.83
CA GLN A 88 3.49 11.83 -31.04
C GLN A 88 2.84 12.24 -29.73
N GLY A 89 2.12 13.37 -29.74
CA GLY A 89 1.32 13.82 -28.60
C GLY A 89 0.14 12.89 -28.30
N SER A 90 -0.22 12.81 -27.02
CA SER A 90 -1.38 12.02 -26.55
C SER A 90 -2.69 12.53 -27.14
N ARG A 91 -3.57 11.61 -27.54
CA ARG A 91 -4.98 11.90 -27.87
C ARG A 91 -5.89 11.83 -26.65
N LEU A 92 -5.45 11.14 -25.61
CA LEU A 92 -6.13 11.04 -24.33
C LEU A 92 -5.72 12.22 -23.43
N ILE A 93 -6.73 12.90 -22.91
CA ILE A 93 -6.59 14.06 -22.04
C ILE A 93 -7.30 13.73 -20.73
N LEU A 94 -6.61 13.90 -19.61
CA LEU A 94 -7.18 13.73 -18.28
C LEU A 94 -7.06 15.03 -17.50
N SER A 95 -8.10 15.40 -16.77
CA SER A 95 -7.96 16.39 -15.71
C SER A 95 -7.22 15.77 -14.52
N SER A 96 -6.64 16.61 -13.65
CA SER A 96 -6.31 16.17 -12.31
C SER A 96 -7.59 15.73 -11.59
N ALA A 97 -7.46 14.76 -10.67
CA ALA A 97 -8.59 14.39 -9.83
C ALA A 97 -8.62 15.20 -8.55
N HIS A 98 -9.67 16.00 -8.41
CA HIS A 98 -9.87 16.90 -7.30
C HIS A 98 -10.77 16.26 -6.25
N LEU A 99 -10.49 16.57 -4.99
CA LEU A 99 -11.24 16.05 -3.85
C LEU A 99 -12.71 16.49 -3.90
N LEU A 100 -13.62 15.56 -3.63
CA LEU A 100 -15.03 15.85 -3.41
C LEU A 100 -15.20 16.17 -1.92
N LEU A 101 -15.70 17.37 -1.61
CA LEU A 101 -15.70 17.91 -0.24
C LEU A 101 -16.95 17.48 0.54
N ASN A 102 -18.12 17.95 0.11
CA ASN A 102 -19.42 17.52 0.63
C ASN A 102 -20.47 17.56 -0.50
N GLY A 103 -21.41 16.62 -0.49
CA GLY A 103 -22.42 16.50 -1.54
C GLY A 103 -21.80 16.35 -2.92
N LYS A 104 -22.04 17.35 -3.77
CA LYS A 104 -21.55 17.41 -5.16
C LYS A 104 -20.46 18.47 -5.37
N LYS A 105 -19.90 19.05 -4.31
CA LYS A 105 -18.90 20.14 -4.42
C LYS A 105 -17.49 19.56 -4.63
N ILE A 106 -16.84 19.98 -5.72
CA ILE A 106 -15.49 19.57 -6.10
C ILE A 106 -14.50 20.69 -5.75
N ALA A 107 -13.34 20.32 -5.23
CA ALA A 107 -12.23 21.23 -4.91
C ALA A 107 -11.45 21.68 -6.17
N ASP A 108 -12.16 22.28 -7.14
CA ASP A 108 -11.56 22.91 -8.32
C ASP A 108 -12.17 24.29 -8.55
N GLY A 109 -11.33 25.32 -8.67
CA GLY A 109 -11.73 26.71 -8.89
C GLY A 109 -12.68 27.29 -7.84
N LEU A 110 -12.52 26.90 -6.57
CA LEU A 110 -13.34 27.42 -5.45
C LEU A 110 -13.01 28.88 -5.14
N SER A 111 -14.03 29.69 -4.93
CA SER A 111 -13.89 31.05 -4.40
C SER A 111 -13.78 31.06 -2.86
N ALA A 112 -13.38 32.19 -2.29
CA ALA A 112 -13.32 32.35 -0.83
C ALA A 112 -14.69 32.15 -0.15
N VAL A 113 -15.78 32.51 -0.84
CA VAL A 113 -17.15 32.32 -0.33
C VAL A 113 -17.50 30.83 -0.31
N ASP A 114 -17.17 30.11 -1.38
CA ASP A 114 -17.39 28.66 -1.45
C ASP A 114 -16.68 27.91 -0.31
N LEU A 115 -15.47 28.36 0.05
CA LEU A 115 -14.70 27.74 1.13
C LEU A 115 -15.37 27.92 2.50
N ILE A 116 -15.91 29.10 2.77
CA ILE A 116 -16.61 29.39 4.03
C ILE A 116 -17.89 28.56 4.12
N GLU A 117 -18.69 28.53 3.04
CA GLU A 117 -19.93 27.74 3.00
C GLU A 117 -19.66 26.24 3.20
N VAL A 118 -18.62 25.70 2.54
CA VAL A 118 -18.26 24.28 2.70
C VAL A 118 -17.77 24.02 4.12
N ASP A 119 -16.94 24.90 4.71
CA ASP A 119 -16.46 24.71 6.08
C ASP A 119 -17.62 24.77 7.10
N GLU A 120 -18.57 25.68 6.94
CA GLU A 120 -19.75 25.78 7.80
C GLU A 120 -20.66 24.54 7.68
N GLN A 121 -20.91 24.06 6.46
CA GLN A 121 -21.70 22.85 6.21
C GLN A 121 -21.02 21.63 6.84
N LEU A 122 -19.71 21.49 6.62
CA LEU A 122 -18.91 20.41 7.17
C LEU A 122 -18.84 20.49 8.71
N LYS A 123 -18.77 21.68 9.32
CA LYS A 123 -18.86 21.85 10.78
C LYS A 123 -20.21 21.42 11.33
N GLY A 124 -21.31 21.73 10.62
CA GLY A 124 -22.67 21.34 10.98
C GLY A 124 -22.89 19.82 11.02
N THR A 125 -22.17 19.06 10.19
CA THR A 125 -22.19 17.58 10.16
C THR A 125 -21.16 16.94 11.10
N GLY A 126 -20.43 17.74 11.89
CA GLY A 126 -19.34 17.27 12.74
C GLY A 126 -18.14 16.74 11.95
N SER A 127 -17.95 17.26 10.73
CA SER A 127 -16.99 16.80 9.73
C SER A 127 -16.29 17.94 8.96
N GLY A 128 -15.94 19.07 9.62
CA GLY A 128 -15.17 20.21 9.09
C GLY A 128 -13.98 19.86 8.17
N PHE A 129 -13.32 20.84 7.52
CA PHE A 129 -12.07 20.54 6.77
C PHE A 129 -10.99 19.85 7.62
N GLU A 130 -11.06 19.99 8.94
CA GLU A 130 -10.28 19.23 9.95
C GLU A 130 -10.48 17.71 9.91
N HIS A 131 -11.41 17.18 9.11
CA HIS A 131 -11.75 15.76 9.10
C HIS A 131 -11.14 14.99 7.93
N ILE A 132 -10.69 15.66 6.87
CA ILE A 132 -9.85 15.07 5.81
C ILE A 132 -8.37 15.24 6.18
N GLN A 133 -8.05 14.87 7.42
CA GLN A 133 -6.68 14.90 7.92
C GLN A 133 -5.96 13.61 7.53
N PRO A 134 -4.70 13.72 7.11
CA PRO A 134 -3.91 12.55 6.83
C PRO A 134 -3.72 11.66 8.05
N VAL A 135 -3.79 10.36 7.85
CA VAL A 135 -3.46 9.36 8.84
C VAL A 135 -1.97 9.03 8.74
N ARG A 136 -1.31 8.90 9.89
CA ARG A 136 0.09 8.49 9.96
C ARG A 136 0.17 7.00 10.13
N ARG A 137 0.90 6.32 9.25
CA ARG A 137 1.13 4.89 9.34
C ARG A 137 2.62 4.61 9.47
N GLU A 138 2.98 4.07 10.63
CA GLU A 138 4.30 3.50 10.84
C GLU A 138 4.40 2.09 10.23
N HIS A 139 5.58 1.77 9.72
CA HIS A 139 5.95 0.39 9.44
C HIS A 139 7.42 0.14 9.77
N VAL A 140 7.72 -1.12 10.05
CA VAL A 140 9.06 -1.59 10.38
C VAL A 140 9.49 -2.60 9.33
N ARG A 141 10.70 -2.46 8.78
CA ARG A 141 11.35 -3.51 8.00
C ARG A 141 11.90 -4.55 8.98
N ILE A 142 11.49 -5.80 8.77
CA ILE A 142 11.92 -6.95 9.56
C ILE A 142 12.98 -7.70 8.73
N ASN A 143 14.10 -8.06 9.35
CA ASN A 143 15.18 -8.81 8.70
C ASN A 143 14.87 -10.33 8.69
N HIS A 144 15.78 -11.12 8.11
CA HIS A 144 15.66 -12.59 8.01
C HIS A 144 15.53 -13.31 9.37
N ARG A 145 15.86 -12.65 10.49
CA ARG A 145 15.74 -13.20 11.86
C ARG A 145 14.43 -12.84 12.54
N GLY A 146 13.50 -12.18 11.83
CA GLY A 146 12.23 -11.77 12.41
C GLY A 146 12.32 -10.56 13.35
N VAL A 147 13.42 -9.80 13.32
CA VAL A 147 13.61 -8.58 14.14
C VAL A 147 13.71 -7.31 13.28
N ALA A 148 13.40 -6.16 13.87
CA ALA A 148 13.53 -4.86 13.21
C ALA A 148 14.96 -4.63 12.70
N ASP A 149 15.09 -4.25 11.44
CA ASP A 149 16.36 -3.95 10.79
C ASP A 149 16.88 -2.58 11.24
N LYS A 150 17.61 -2.57 12.36
CA LYS A 150 18.17 -1.36 12.98
C LYS A 150 19.30 -0.75 12.15
N ASP A 151 20.10 -1.59 11.50
CA ASP A 151 21.34 -1.18 10.82
C ASP A 151 21.05 -0.30 9.61
N LEU A 152 19.90 -0.53 8.96
CA LEU A 152 19.48 0.20 7.76
C LEU A 152 18.27 1.14 8.00
N LYS A 153 18.09 1.62 9.24
CA LYS A 153 16.99 2.54 9.64
C LYS A 153 15.60 2.03 9.24
N GLY A 154 15.25 0.82 9.67
CA GLY A 154 14.04 0.11 9.24
C GLY A 154 12.70 0.67 9.73
N LYS A 155 12.62 1.76 10.50
CA LYS A 155 11.35 2.39 10.90
C LYS A 155 11.01 3.53 9.94
N PHE A 156 9.82 3.48 9.37
CA PHE A 156 9.35 4.46 8.41
C PHE A 156 7.96 4.98 8.79
N GLU A 157 7.77 6.28 8.63
CA GLU A 157 6.49 6.95 8.84
C GLU A 157 5.97 7.52 7.53
N SER A 158 4.77 7.09 7.13
CA SER A 158 4.09 7.59 5.94
C SER A 158 2.83 8.34 6.32
N GLU A 159 2.65 9.50 5.71
CA GLU A 159 1.39 10.24 5.73
C GLU A 159 0.50 9.76 4.57
N LEU A 160 -0.76 9.46 4.88
CA LEU A 160 -1.72 8.83 3.97
C LEU A 160 -3.07 9.54 4.05
N LEU A 161 -3.75 9.69 2.92
CA LEU A 161 -5.16 10.07 2.95
C LEU A 161 -6.01 8.90 3.44
N PRO A 162 -7.01 9.15 4.30
CA PRO A 162 -7.85 8.10 4.84
C PRO A 162 -8.66 7.40 3.74
N LYS A 163 -9.04 6.15 4.00
CA LYS A 163 -10.04 5.43 3.22
C LYS A 163 -11.34 6.23 3.17
N GLY A 164 -12.04 6.19 2.04
CA GLY A 164 -13.33 6.83 1.82
C GLY A 164 -13.25 8.20 1.15
N CYS A 165 -12.07 8.81 1.00
CA CYS A 165 -11.93 10.03 0.21
C CYS A 165 -12.45 9.81 -1.22
N ARG A 166 -13.28 10.74 -1.72
CA ARG A 166 -13.78 10.73 -3.10
C ARG A 166 -13.05 11.76 -3.94
N PHE A 167 -12.72 11.39 -5.18
CA PHE A 167 -12.08 12.27 -6.14
C PHE A 167 -12.88 12.28 -7.44
N ALA A 168 -13.08 13.47 -8.01
CA ALA A 168 -13.73 13.66 -9.29
C ALA A 168 -12.72 14.07 -10.36
N PHE A 169 -12.87 13.56 -11.58
CA PHE A 169 -12.06 13.94 -12.73
C PHE A 169 -12.79 13.67 -14.04
N GLU A 170 -12.24 14.23 -15.12
CA GLU A 170 -12.71 14.00 -16.49
C GLU A 170 -11.64 13.33 -17.34
N ILE A 171 -12.13 12.51 -18.28
CA ILE A 171 -11.32 11.88 -19.32
C ILE A 171 -11.91 12.31 -20.66
N GLU A 172 -11.04 12.67 -21.61
CA GLU A 172 -11.42 12.99 -22.97
C GLU A 172 -10.51 12.26 -23.97
N LEU A 173 -11.08 11.64 -24.99
CA LEU A 173 -10.36 11.04 -26.11
C LEU A 173 -10.72 11.76 -27.41
N VAL A 174 -9.68 12.30 -28.06
CA VAL A 174 -9.76 12.98 -29.35
C VAL A 174 -9.54 11.95 -30.47
N GLY A 175 -10.59 11.64 -31.23
CA GLY A 175 -10.52 10.48 -32.13
C GLY A 175 -11.52 10.48 -33.28
N THR A 176 -11.73 9.29 -33.83
CA THR A 176 -12.71 8.97 -34.87
C THR A 176 -13.78 8.02 -34.33
N ALA A 177 -14.76 7.63 -35.15
CA ALA A 177 -15.77 6.65 -34.77
C ALA A 177 -15.17 5.26 -34.44
N GLU A 178 -13.99 4.93 -34.98
CA GLU A 178 -13.32 3.64 -34.77
C GLU A 178 -12.77 3.49 -33.34
N ASP A 179 -12.47 4.60 -32.67
CA ASP A 179 -11.93 4.63 -31.31
C ASP A 179 -12.95 4.23 -30.23
N ALA A 180 -14.22 4.00 -30.58
CA ALA A 180 -15.27 3.63 -29.62
C ALA A 180 -14.92 2.39 -28.79
N LYS A 181 -14.27 1.37 -29.40
CA LYS A 181 -13.83 0.16 -28.71
C LYS A 181 -12.70 0.45 -27.71
N ASN A 182 -11.72 1.25 -28.13
CA ASN A 182 -10.59 1.65 -27.29
C ASN A 182 -11.05 2.54 -26.13
N TRP A 183 -12.02 3.42 -26.37
CA TRP A 183 -12.68 4.22 -25.35
C TRP A 183 -13.35 3.35 -24.27
N GLU A 184 -14.15 2.38 -24.68
CA GLU A 184 -14.80 1.43 -23.76
C GLU A 184 -13.77 0.60 -22.97
N ALA A 185 -12.69 0.17 -23.64
CA ALA A 185 -11.59 -0.53 -22.98
C ALA A 185 -10.94 0.33 -21.88
N ILE A 186 -10.60 1.59 -22.17
CA ILE A 186 -10.00 2.53 -21.20
C ILE A 186 -10.92 2.75 -20.00
N LEU A 187 -12.21 2.98 -20.23
CA LEU A 187 -13.19 3.18 -19.14
C LEU A 187 -13.36 1.91 -18.29
N SER A 188 -13.26 0.73 -18.89
CA SER A 188 -13.32 -0.54 -18.17
C SER A 188 -12.12 -0.75 -17.25
N LEU A 189 -10.94 -0.21 -17.60
CA LEU A 189 -9.72 -0.30 -16.76
C LEU A 189 -9.88 0.39 -15.40
N LEU A 190 -10.80 1.36 -15.26
CA LEU A 190 -11.09 2.00 -13.96
C LEU A 190 -11.65 1.02 -12.92
N HIS A 191 -12.23 -0.09 -13.36
CA HIS A 191 -12.75 -1.15 -12.50
C HIS A 191 -11.72 -2.26 -12.25
N HIS A 192 -10.56 -2.20 -12.89
CA HIS A 192 -9.56 -3.25 -12.83
C HIS A 192 -8.90 -3.35 -11.43
N PRO A 193 -8.63 -4.54 -10.87
CA PRO A 193 -8.02 -4.68 -9.53
C PRO A 193 -6.64 -4.02 -9.37
N LEU A 194 -5.90 -3.88 -10.48
CA LEU A 194 -4.62 -3.17 -10.53
C LEU A 194 -4.75 -1.65 -10.72
N PHE A 195 -5.96 -1.12 -10.92
CA PHE A 195 -6.20 0.32 -10.90
C PHE A 195 -6.03 0.85 -9.49
N ARG A 196 -4.76 1.14 -9.17
CA ARG A 196 -4.32 1.64 -7.87
C ARG A 196 -3.48 2.88 -8.06
N LEU A 197 -3.82 3.94 -7.34
CA LEU A 197 -3.18 5.25 -7.50
C LEU A 197 -2.30 5.57 -6.29
N GLY A 198 -1.16 6.22 -6.56
CA GLY A 198 -0.18 6.60 -5.55
C GLY A 198 0.83 5.51 -5.19
N GLY A 199 1.66 5.81 -4.20
CA GLY A 199 2.68 4.93 -3.64
C GLY A 199 2.09 3.86 -2.71
N GLY A 200 2.90 2.84 -2.42
CA GLY A 200 2.55 1.82 -1.43
C GLY A 200 1.51 0.79 -1.89
N SER A 201 1.21 0.66 -3.18
CA SER A 201 0.33 -0.38 -3.74
C SER A 201 0.70 -1.80 -3.26
N ARG A 202 2.00 -2.08 -3.10
CA ARG A 202 2.55 -3.35 -2.55
C ARG A 202 2.18 -3.63 -1.08
N LYS A 203 1.74 -2.61 -0.36
CA LYS A 203 1.29 -2.65 1.05
C LYS A 203 -0.23 -2.60 1.19
N GLY A 204 -0.97 -2.63 0.07
CA GLY A 204 -2.43 -2.59 0.05
C GLY A 204 -3.04 -1.22 -0.20
N PHE A 205 -2.22 -0.16 -0.36
CA PHE A 205 -2.71 1.21 -0.58
C PHE A 205 -3.24 1.46 -1.99
N GLY A 206 -3.93 2.59 -2.13
CA GLY A 206 -4.32 3.17 -3.41
C GLY A 206 -5.43 2.44 -4.15
N ARG A 207 -6.16 1.48 -3.56
CA ARG A 207 -7.36 0.89 -4.17
C ARG A 207 -8.48 1.91 -4.26
N PHE A 208 -9.19 1.92 -5.39
CA PHE A 208 -10.39 2.71 -5.60
C PHE A 208 -11.56 1.83 -6.03
N LYS A 209 -12.78 2.26 -5.71
CA LYS A 209 -14.01 1.84 -6.39
C LYS A 209 -14.52 3.01 -7.23
N VAL A 210 -15.18 2.70 -8.33
CA VAL A 210 -15.87 3.68 -9.16
C VAL A 210 -17.26 3.91 -8.54
N GLU A 211 -17.49 5.10 -7.99
CA GLU A 211 -18.80 5.51 -7.47
C GLU A 211 -19.72 5.95 -8.58
N GLN A 212 -19.17 6.72 -9.53
CA GLN A 212 -19.89 7.20 -10.68
C GLN A 212 -18.98 7.18 -11.89
N LEU A 213 -19.49 6.65 -12.99
CA LEU A 213 -18.87 6.79 -14.29
C LEU A 213 -19.95 7.03 -15.33
N ILE A 214 -19.94 8.24 -15.88
CA ILE A 214 -20.84 8.62 -16.96
C ILE A 214 -20.01 8.99 -18.18
N THR A 215 -20.51 8.65 -19.36
CA THR A 215 -19.82 8.89 -20.62
C THR A 215 -20.77 9.46 -21.67
N ARG A 216 -20.21 10.17 -22.64
CA ARG A 216 -20.88 10.61 -23.86
C ARG A 216 -19.90 10.55 -25.03
N SER A 217 -20.45 10.43 -26.23
CA SER A 217 -19.72 10.60 -27.50
C SER A 217 -20.35 11.75 -28.27
N LEU A 218 -19.53 12.67 -28.74
CA LEU A 218 -19.95 13.84 -29.52
C LEU A 218 -19.30 13.76 -30.90
N ASP A 219 -20.11 13.86 -31.95
CA ASP A 219 -19.64 14.02 -33.32
C ASP A 219 -19.65 15.51 -33.67
N LEU A 220 -18.46 16.13 -33.70
CA LEU A 220 -18.30 17.56 -33.95
C LEU A 220 -18.70 17.99 -35.38
N SER A 221 -19.03 17.05 -36.27
CA SER A 221 -19.66 17.37 -37.55
C SER A 221 -21.14 17.78 -37.39
N GLN A 222 -21.77 17.42 -36.27
CA GLN A 222 -23.15 17.79 -35.94
C GLN A 222 -23.15 19.09 -35.13
N GLU A 223 -23.99 20.05 -35.54
CA GLU A 223 -24.06 21.37 -34.92
C GLU A 223 -24.41 21.31 -33.43
N GLU A 224 -25.37 20.47 -33.05
CA GLU A 224 -25.77 20.28 -31.65
C GLU A 224 -24.61 19.82 -30.76
N ASP A 225 -23.83 18.84 -31.24
CA ASP A 225 -22.71 18.26 -30.50
C ASP A 225 -21.54 19.24 -30.41
N LEU A 226 -21.30 20.02 -31.47
CA LEU A 226 -20.31 21.09 -31.47
C LEU A 226 -20.66 22.17 -30.43
N GLN A 227 -21.92 22.61 -30.38
CA GLN A 227 -22.37 23.59 -29.38
C GLN A 227 -22.24 23.04 -27.95
N MET A 228 -22.60 21.78 -27.72
CA MET A 228 -22.41 21.11 -26.42
C MET A 228 -20.95 21.01 -25.99
N TYR A 229 -20.03 20.84 -26.95
CA TYR A 229 -18.59 20.84 -26.69
C TYR A 229 -18.08 22.25 -26.36
N LEU A 230 -18.48 23.27 -27.12
CA LEU A 230 -18.08 24.66 -26.89
C LEU A 230 -18.64 25.26 -25.59
N ALA A 231 -19.84 24.84 -25.18
CA ALA A 231 -20.44 25.27 -23.92
C ALA A 231 -19.80 24.63 -22.66
N LYS A 232 -18.95 23.61 -22.84
CA LYS A 232 -18.27 22.94 -21.73
C LYS A 232 -17.23 23.87 -21.10
N SER A 233 -17.43 24.22 -19.83
CA SER A 233 -16.42 24.94 -19.04
C SER A 233 -15.14 24.11 -18.87
N SER A 234 -14.00 24.78 -18.74
CA SER A 234 -12.72 24.17 -18.36
C SER A 234 -12.65 23.79 -16.88
N GLN A 235 -13.49 24.41 -16.04
CA GLN A 235 -13.57 24.10 -14.61
C GLN A 235 -14.30 22.77 -14.40
N LEU A 236 -13.73 21.91 -13.56
CA LEU A 236 -14.34 20.64 -13.22
C LEU A 236 -15.59 20.86 -12.37
N ALA A 237 -16.74 20.54 -12.93
CA ALA A 237 -18.03 20.60 -12.25
C ALA A 237 -18.63 19.20 -12.15
N TYR A 238 -19.43 18.97 -11.10
CA TYR A 238 -20.13 17.71 -10.93
C TYR A 238 -21.14 17.51 -12.07
N ARG A 239 -21.18 16.30 -12.63
CA ARG A 239 -22.06 15.95 -13.74
C ARG A 239 -22.94 14.76 -13.40
N GLU A 240 -24.10 14.67 -14.04
CA GLU A 240 -25.07 13.60 -13.84
C GLU A 240 -25.49 12.95 -15.16
N ALA A 241 -25.91 11.68 -15.08
CA ALA A 241 -26.50 10.99 -16.22
C ALA A 241 -27.83 11.66 -16.64
N GLY A 242 -28.12 11.64 -17.94
CA GLY A 242 -29.30 12.26 -18.53
C GLY A 242 -29.12 13.75 -18.89
N GLN A 243 -28.06 14.40 -18.41
CA GLN A 243 -27.72 15.78 -18.78
C GLN A 243 -26.68 15.80 -19.90
N ASN A 244 -26.80 16.72 -20.86
CA ASN A 244 -25.79 16.96 -21.90
C ASN A 244 -25.29 15.68 -22.63
N LYS A 245 -26.22 14.76 -22.93
CA LYS A 245 -25.98 13.44 -23.55
C LYS A 245 -25.12 12.46 -22.73
N TYR A 246 -24.86 12.72 -21.45
CA TYR A 246 -24.19 11.74 -20.57
C TYR A 246 -25.09 10.56 -20.25
N ALA A 247 -24.56 9.35 -20.38
CA ALA A 247 -25.19 8.11 -19.95
C ALA A 247 -24.30 7.39 -18.94
N ALA A 248 -24.91 6.63 -18.03
CA ALA A 248 -24.16 5.77 -17.11
C ALA A 248 -23.38 4.72 -17.91
N PHE A 249 -22.07 4.65 -17.67
CA PHE A 249 -21.24 3.60 -18.27
C PHE A 249 -21.45 2.29 -17.51
N LYS A 250 -21.77 1.24 -18.24
CA LYS A 250 -21.75 -0.13 -17.71
C LYS A 250 -20.68 -0.88 -18.48
N PRO A 251 -19.65 -1.43 -17.82
CA PRO A 251 -18.65 -2.23 -18.51
C PRO A 251 -19.34 -3.42 -19.17
N SER A 252 -19.11 -3.61 -20.48
CA SER A 252 -19.49 -4.86 -21.13
C SER A 252 -18.62 -5.97 -20.55
N SER A 253 -19.27 -6.99 -19.99
CA SER A 253 -18.68 -7.93 -19.03
C SER A 253 -17.48 -8.74 -19.56
N LYS A 254 -16.61 -9.09 -18.60
CA LYS A 254 -15.41 -9.96 -18.63
C LYS A 254 -14.15 -9.30 -19.20
N SER A 255 -13.44 -8.55 -18.33
CA SER A 255 -11.97 -8.57 -18.45
C SER A 255 -11.54 -10.03 -18.37
N GLU A 256 -10.69 -10.45 -19.31
CA GLU A 256 -10.05 -11.76 -19.28
C GLU A 256 -9.48 -12.04 -17.88
N GLN A 257 -9.53 -13.31 -17.50
CA GLN A 257 -9.27 -13.89 -16.18
C GLN A 257 -7.85 -13.56 -15.68
N ALA A 258 -7.62 -12.31 -15.30
CA ALA A 258 -6.30 -11.83 -14.89
C ALA A 258 -6.05 -12.10 -13.41
N PHE A 259 -7.10 -12.16 -12.57
CA PHE A 259 -6.96 -12.33 -11.13
C PHE A 259 -7.81 -13.46 -10.56
N LYS A 260 -7.19 -14.21 -9.66
CA LYS A 260 -7.87 -15.08 -8.72
C LYS A 260 -8.10 -14.33 -7.41
N HIS A 261 -9.36 -14.18 -7.01
CA HIS A 261 -9.76 -13.52 -5.77
C HIS A 261 -10.07 -14.55 -4.69
N TYR A 262 -9.37 -14.44 -3.56
CA TYR A 262 -9.65 -15.18 -2.34
C TYR A 262 -10.30 -14.24 -1.33
N ARG A 263 -11.54 -14.56 -0.96
CA ARG A 263 -12.30 -13.88 0.09
C ARG A 263 -12.38 -14.81 1.30
N LEU A 264 -11.73 -14.42 2.39
CA LEU A 264 -11.73 -15.16 3.64
C LEU A 264 -12.68 -14.49 4.63
N SER A 265 -13.66 -15.24 5.12
CA SER A 265 -14.52 -14.84 6.24
C SER A 265 -13.92 -15.40 7.52
N LEU A 266 -13.34 -14.55 8.36
CA LEU A 266 -12.57 -14.91 9.55
C LEU A 266 -13.31 -14.50 10.82
N SER A 267 -13.26 -15.34 11.85
CA SER A 267 -13.78 -15.08 13.20
C SER A 267 -12.64 -15.29 14.19
N ALA A 268 -12.46 -14.35 15.10
CA ALA A 268 -11.45 -14.48 16.15
C ALA A 268 -11.91 -15.55 17.16
N GLU A 269 -11.03 -16.51 17.48
CA GLU A 269 -11.32 -17.50 18.51
C GLU A 269 -11.13 -16.94 19.93
N ASP A 270 -10.24 -15.95 20.06
CA ASP A 270 -9.86 -15.33 21.32
C ASP A 270 -9.50 -13.85 21.08
N PHE A 271 -8.72 -13.25 21.98
CA PHE A 271 -8.24 -11.89 21.84
C PHE A 271 -7.29 -11.71 20.64
N MET A 272 -7.32 -10.53 20.05
CA MET A 272 -6.44 -10.07 19.00
C MET A 272 -5.81 -8.75 19.38
N LEU A 273 -4.60 -8.54 18.90
CA LEU A 273 -3.91 -7.27 19.03
C LEU A 273 -3.18 -6.97 17.72
N PHE A 274 -3.50 -5.85 17.10
CA PHE A 274 -2.76 -5.33 15.97
C PHE A 274 -2.27 -3.94 16.34
N GLY A 275 -0.96 -3.75 16.40
CA GLY A 275 -0.37 -2.54 16.97
C GLY A 275 -0.03 -2.69 18.45
N GLY A 276 0.64 -1.68 18.97
CA GLY A 276 1.13 -1.59 20.35
C GLY A 276 1.72 -0.21 20.54
N ASP A 277 0.99 0.81 20.10
CA ASP A 277 1.44 2.18 20.21
C ASP A 277 1.23 2.63 21.65
N PHE A 278 2.24 3.32 22.20
CA PHE A 278 2.17 3.84 23.54
C PHE A 278 1.05 4.87 23.63
N ASN A 279 0.22 4.77 24.67
CA ASN A 279 -0.93 5.64 24.83
C ASN A 279 -0.47 7.09 25.11
N VAL A 280 -0.57 7.94 24.09
CA VAL A 280 -0.14 9.34 24.16
C VAL A 280 -0.97 10.14 25.17
N GLU A 281 -2.26 9.83 25.31
CA GLU A 281 -3.13 10.47 26.31
C GLU A 281 -2.66 10.15 27.74
N LEU A 282 -2.16 8.93 27.96
CA LEU A 282 -1.54 8.55 29.22
C LEU A 282 -0.24 9.32 29.47
N ALA A 283 0.57 9.50 28.42
CA ALA A 283 1.80 10.30 28.48
C ALA A 283 1.53 11.78 28.81
N GLU A 284 0.54 12.38 28.17
CA GLU A 284 0.13 13.78 28.38
C GLU A 284 -0.40 13.99 29.80
N LYS A 285 -1.30 13.12 30.28
CA LYS A 285 -1.81 13.17 31.66
C LYS A 285 -0.68 12.97 32.69
N ALA A 286 0.27 12.08 32.41
CA ALA A 286 1.45 11.90 33.26
C ALA A 286 2.35 13.15 33.28
N LEU A 287 2.55 13.79 32.13
CA LEU A 287 3.28 15.06 32.00
C LEU A 287 2.58 16.21 32.72
N GLU A 288 1.26 16.34 32.61
CA GLU A 288 0.46 17.33 33.34
C GLU A 288 0.55 17.12 34.85
N LYS A 289 0.44 15.86 35.31
CA LYS A 289 0.61 15.51 36.73
C LYS A 289 2.02 15.85 37.21
N ALA A 290 3.06 15.53 36.45
CA ALA A 290 4.44 15.86 36.78
C ALA A 290 4.70 17.38 36.80
N ARG A 291 4.06 18.14 35.90
CA ARG A 291 4.08 19.61 35.91
C ARG A 291 3.37 20.18 37.15
N ALA A 292 2.22 19.63 37.52
CA ALA A 292 1.45 20.02 38.70
C ALA A 292 2.18 19.69 40.02
N GLU A 293 2.85 18.54 40.11
CA GLU A 293 3.67 18.14 41.26
C GLU A 293 4.94 19.00 41.38
N LYS A 294 5.58 19.35 40.27
CA LYS A 294 6.71 20.31 40.26
C LYS A 294 6.27 21.72 40.67
N ALA A 295 5.05 22.14 40.31
CA ALA A 295 4.48 23.40 40.77
C ALA A 295 4.21 23.39 42.28
N LYS A 296 3.69 22.28 42.83
CA LYS A 296 3.48 22.11 44.28
C LYS A 296 4.78 22.02 45.08
N LYS A 297 5.83 21.36 44.56
CA LYS A 297 7.16 21.32 45.19
C LYS A 297 7.88 22.67 45.26
N LYS A 298 7.44 23.68 44.51
CA LYS A 298 7.95 25.07 44.63
C LYS A 298 7.26 25.88 45.74
N GLN A 299 6.18 25.37 46.34
CA GLN A 299 5.41 26.11 47.35
C GLN A 299 5.45 25.50 48.76
N ASP A 300 5.71 24.20 48.95
CA ASP A 300 5.71 23.61 50.29
C ASP A 300 6.84 22.59 50.52
N GLU A 301 7.86 22.99 51.30
CA GLU A 301 8.68 22.06 52.08
C GLU A 301 7.90 21.64 53.34
N LYS A 302 7.05 20.62 53.24
CA LYS A 302 6.86 19.55 54.26
C LYS A 302 5.63 18.66 53.99
N LYS A 303 5.87 17.37 54.23
CA LYS A 303 4.94 16.23 54.38
C LYS A 303 4.28 15.68 53.11
N SER A 304 4.91 14.63 52.62
CA SER A 304 4.33 13.57 51.81
C SER A 304 3.37 12.71 52.65
N ASP A 305 2.13 12.55 52.19
CA ASP A 305 1.33 11.37 52.48
C ASP A 305 0.73 10.82 51.19
N GLU A 306 0.85 9.51 51.06
CA GLU A 306 0.44 8.67 49.95
C GLU A 306 -1.08 8.66 49.79
N LYS A 307 -1.59 9.21 48.68
CA LYS A 307 -2.84 8.77 48.04
C LYS A 307 -3.01 9.44 46.68
N SER A 308 -2.48 8.82 45.63
CA SER A 308 -2.89 9.17 44.26
C SER A 308 -2.85 7.95 43.32
N LEU A 309 -3.62 6.92 43.67
CA LEU A 309 -3.77 5.71 42.86
C LEU A 309 -5.27 5.49 42.57
N SER A 310 -5.86 6.22 41.61
CA SER A 310 -7.20 5.88 41.13
C SER A 310 -7.64 6.45 39.76
N LEU A 311 -6.77 7.17 39.02
CA LEU A 311 -7.15 7.72 37.69
C LEU A 311 -6.38 7.11 36.51
N THR A 312 -5.33 6.33 36.76
CA THR A 312 -4.51 5.65 35.72
C THR A 312 -4.97 4.23 35.39
N SER A 313 -5.97 3.66 36.09
CA SER A 313 -6.36 2.25 35.91
C SER A 313 -7.32 2.00 34.73
N ALA A 314 -7.80 3.04 34.05
CA ALA A 314 -8.78 2.90 32.97
C ALA A 314 -8.15 2.90 31.56
N LEU A 315 -6.90 3.35 31.41
CA LEU A 315 -6.21 3.49 30.13
C LEU A 315 -5.03 2.51 30.12
N ALA A 316 -4.98 1.64 29.10
CA ALA A 316 -3.86 0.74 28.90
C ALA A 316 -2.65 1.48 28.32
N ASP A 317 -1.44 1.01 28.64
CA ASP A 317 -0.18 1.55 28.12
C ASP A 317 -0.07 1.32 26.61
N PHE A 318 -0.58 0.20 26.11
CA PHE A 318 -0.61 -0.15 24.70
C PHE A 318 -2.05 -0.33 24.23
N THR A 319 -2.39 0.29 23.09
CA THR A 319 -3.71 0.17 22.50
C THR A 319 -3.67 -0.43 21.09
N PRO A 320 -4.76 -1.09 20.66
CA PRO A 320 -4.89 -1.57 19.29
C PRO A 320 -4.84 -0.40 18.30
N LYS A 321 -4.25 -0.65 17.14
CA LYS A 321 -4.12 0.30 16.06
C LYS A 321 -5.50 0.72 15.58
N THR A 322 -5.71 2.02 15.51
CA THR A 322 -6.93 2.62 14.96
C THR A 322 -6.59 3.54 13.81
N GLU A 323 -7.54 3.72 12.91
CA GLU A 323 -7.41 4.62 11.78
C GLU A 323 -8.75 5.30 11.49
N LYS A 324 -8.70 6.59 11.17
CA LYS A 324 -9.88 7.34 10.78
C LYS A 324 -10.27 6.97 9.35
N VAL A 325 -11.55 6.70 9.14
CA VAL A 325 -12.16 6.34 7.85
C VAL A 325 -13.28 7.32 7.55
N ILE A 326 -13.38 7.72 6.30
CA ILE A 326 -14.47 8.52 5.76
C ILE A 326 -15.55 7.56 5.24
N TYR A 327 -16.81 7.86 5.54
CA TYR A 327 -17.96 7.19 4.94
C TYR A 327 -18.92 8.24 4.39
N TRP A 328 -19.77 7.80 3.46
CA TRP A 328 -20.71 8.66 2.77
C TRP A 328 -22.12 8.09 2.91
N ASP A 329 -23.07 8.91 3.33
CA ASP A 329 -24.50 8.59 3.37
C ASP A 329 -25.29 9.69 2.65
N GLY A 330 -26.07 9.33 1.63
CA GLY A 330 -26.84 10.31 0.86
C GLY A 330 -26.03 11.43 0.17
N GLY A 331 -24.69 11.28 0.05
CA GLY A 331 -23.78 12.33 -0.43
C GLY A 331 -23.19 13.21 0.67
N GLU A 332 -23.61 13.03 1.92
CA GLU A 332 -22.99 13.67 3.08
C GLU A 332 -21.77 12.87 3.54
N MET A 333 -20.68 13.59 3.77
CA MET A 333 -19.44 13.00 4.26
C MET A 333 -19.44 12.97 5.79
N ALA A 334 -19.03 11.85 6.37
CA ALA A 334 -18.78 11.72 7.80
C ALA A 334 -17.53 10.90 8.07
N THR A 335 -17.01 10.99 9.30
CA THR A 335 -15.79 10.26 9.71
C THR A 335 -16.04 9.40 10.92
N THR A 336 -15.39 8.24 10.96
CA THR A 336 -15.42 7.33 12.10
C THR A 336 -14.03 6.73 12.31
N ASP A 337 -13.70 6.41 13.56
CA ASP A 337 -12.46 5.70 13.86
C ASP A 337 -12.74 4.20 13.89
N CYS A 338 -11.95 3.44 13.15
CA CYS A 338 -12.03 1.98 13.10
C CYS A 338 -10.77 1.35 13.69
N TYR A 339 -10.89 0.15 14.24
CA TYR A 339 -9.75 -0.71 14.46
C TYR A 339 -9.18 -1.20 13.13
N LEU A 340 -7.86 -1.24 13.02
CA LEU A 340 -7.14 -1.55 11.79
C LEU A 340 -6.28 -2.79 11.97
N MET A 341 -6.43 -3.73 11.04
CA MET A 341 -5.45 -4.80 10.81
C MET A 341 -4.74 -4.53 9.48
N PRO A 342 -3.47 -4.08 9.49
CA PRO A 342 -2.77 -3.70 8.27
C PRO A 342 -2.51 -4.90 7.36
N ALA A 343 -2.82 -4.74 6.07
CA ALA A 343 -2.50 -5.70 5.00
C ALA A 343 -1.03 -6.09 5.01
N SER A 344 -0.11 -5.16 5.31
CA SER A 344 1.32 -5.45 5.40
C SER A 344 1.66 -6.49 6.46
N SER A 345 0.97 -6.47 7.60
CA SER A 345 1.21 -7.41 8.71
C SER A 345 0.66 -8.79 8.38
N ILE A 346 -0.54 -8.84 7.80
CA ILE A 346 -1.18 -10.08 7.33
C ILE A 346 -0.34 -10.71 6.20
N LYS A 347 0.07 -9.90 5.22
CA LYS A 347 0.94 -10.30 4.12
C LYS A 347 2.26 -10.87 4.62
N GLY A 348 2.90 -10.25 5.62
CA GLY A 348 4.15 -10.74 6.20
C GLY A 348 4.00 -12.12 6.84
N ALA A 349 2.94 -12.33 7.63
CA ALA A 349 2.65 -13.62 8.25
C ALA A 349 2.38 -14.72 7.21
N ILE A 350 1.57 -14.40 6.19
CA ILE A 350 1.26 -15.33 5.09
C ILE A 350 2.50 -15.62 4.23
N ALA A 351 3.35 -14.63 3.95
CA ALA A 351 4.60 -14.84 3.22
C ALA A 351 5.53 -15.81 3.96
N HIS A 352 5.64 -15.67 5.29
CA HIS A 352 6.43 -16.59 6.10
C HIS A 352 5.83 -18.01 6.10
N ARG A 353 4.51 -18.13 6.20
CA ARG A 353 3.82 -19.43 6.15
C ARG A 353 3.86 -20.07 4.77
N PHE A 354 3.85 -19.27 3.72
CA PHE A 354 4.01 -19.68 2.34
C PHE A 354 5.37 -20.33 2.11
N VAL A 355 6.45 -19.69 2.59
CA VAL A 355 7.81 -20.26 2.50
C VAL A 355 7.89 -21.61 3.20
N TYR A 356 7.24 -21.75 4.37
CA TYR A 356 7.16 -23.04 5.06
C TYR A 356 6.50 -24.14 4.21
N HIS A 357 5.34 -23.87 3.61
CA HIS A 357 4.65 -24.86 2.77
C HIS A 357 5.40 -25.13 1.47
N LEU A 358 6.03 -24.11 0.88
CA LEU A 358 6.81 -24.27 -0.32
C LEU A 358 8.06 -25.12 -0.08
N ASN A 359 8.79 -24.88 1.01
CA ASN A 359 9.90 -25.74 1.44
C ASN A 359 9.43 -27.19 1.62
N LYS A 360 8.26 -27.39 2.25
CA LYS A 360 7.68 -28.72 2.43
C LYS A 360 7.34 -29.41 1.11
N LEU A 361 6.79 -28.69 0.13
CA LEU A 361 6.47 -29.23 -1.21
C LEU A 361 7.74 -29.60 -1.98
N LEU A 362 8.80 -28.79 -1.85
CA LEU A 362 10.09 -29.01 -2.49
C LEU A 362 10.98 -30.01 -1.72
N GLY A 363 10.51 -30.56 -0.60
CA GLY A 363 11.27 -31.49 0.23
C GLY A 363 12.49 -30.86 0.92
N ILE A 364 12.51 -29.54 1.08
CA ILE A 364 13.61 -28.78 1.70
C ILE A 364 13.39 -28.76 3.21
N TYR A 365 14.21 -29.51 3.94
CA TYR A 365 14.19 -29.56 5.39
C TYR A 365 15.48 -29.01 5.99
N VAL A 366 15.40 -28.47 7.21
CA VAL A 366 16.56 -27.93 7.94
C VAL A 366 17.65 -29.00 8.11
N ASP A 367 17.27 -30.26 8.29
CA ASP A 367 18.19 -31.38 8.49
C ASP A 367 18.99 -31.77 7.23
N GLN A 368 18.61 -31.25 6.06
CA GLN A 368 19.34 -31.44 4.80
C GLN A 368 20.26 -30.27 4.46
N GLN A 369 20.25 -29.20 5.28
CA GLN A 369 21.26 -28.15 5.21
C GLN A 369 22.50 -28.63 5.97
N GLU A 370 23.26 -29.57 5.39
CA GLU A 370 24.64 -29.78 5.84
C GLU A 370 25.40 -28.48 5.55
N VAL A 371 25.58 -27.66 6.58
CA VAL A 371 26.57 -26.60 6.54
C VAL A 371 27.91 -27.32 6.50
N ASP A 372 28.54 -27.37 5.32
CA ASP A 372 29.92 -27.84 5.21
C ASP A 372 30.81 -26.84 5.95
N HIS A 373 31.01 -27.10 7.24
CA HIS A 373 31.84 -26.29 8.12
C HIS A 373 33.26 -26.17 7.57
N ALA A 374 33.76 -27.16 6.84
CA ALA A 374 35.09 -27.12 6.23
C ALA A 374 35.14 -26.16 5.04
N GLU A 375 34.04 -26.01 4.27
CA GLU A 375 33.95 -25.04 3.19
C GLU A 375 33.82 -23.60 3.73
N VAL A 376 33.05 -23.41 4.81
CA VAL A 376 32.92 -22.11 5.49
C VAL A 376 34.25 -21.68 6.13
N GLU A 377 34.95 -22.59 6.80
CA GLU A 377 36.29 -22.33 7.35
C GLU A 377 37.31 -22.03 6.26
N ARG A 378 37.26 -22.75 5.12
CA ARG A 378 38.10 -22.43 3.95
C ARG A 378 37.83 -21.03 3.42
N LYS A 379 36.57 -20.64 3.27
CA LYS A 379 36.19 -19.31 2.75
C LYS A 379 36.60 -18.19 3.72
N LEU A 380 36.45 -18.40 5.03
CA LEU A 380 36.92 -17.46 6.05
C LEU A 380 38.43 -17.28 6.00
N ALA A 381 39.20 -18.38 5.88
CA ALA A 381 40.65 -18.32 5.75
C ALA A 381 41.12 -17.62 4.45
N ASP A 382 40.40 -17.83 3.34
CA ASP A 382 40.68 -17.17 2.06
C ASP A 382 40.41 -15.66 2.13
N TYR A 383 39.34 -15.25 2.82
CA TYR A 383 39.05 -13.83 3.09
C TYR A 383 40.09 -13.18 4.01
N GLU A 384 40.55 -13.87 5.05
CA GLU A 384 41.61 -13.38 5.94
C GLU A 384 42.94 -13.20 5.20
N GLN A 385 43.29 -14.11 4.27
CA GLN A 385 44.47 -13.94 3.41
C GLN A 385 44.34 -12.78 2.43
N GLN A 386 43.15 -12.58 1.84
CA GLN A 386 42.91 -11.46 0.94
C GLN A 386 42.96 -10.10 1.65
N LEU A 387 42.45 -10.02 2.89
CA LEU A 387 42.57 -8.83 3.75
C LEU A 387 44.03 -8.52 4.12
N ALA A 388 44.82 -9.54 4.48
CA ALA A 388 46.25 -9.37 4.78
C ALA A 388 47.09 -8.97 3.55
N ALA A 389 46.68 -9.37 2.35
CA ALA A 389 47.31 -8.96 1.09
C ALA A 389 47.00 -7.50 0.73
N LEU A 390 45.81 -6.99 1.09
CA LEU A 390 45.42 -5.60 0.90
C LEU A 390 46.13 -4.65 1.88
N GLU A 391 46.42 -5.10 3.11
CA GLU A 391 47.17 -4.31 4.11
C GLU A 391 48.64 -4.07 3.72
N ASN A 392 49.23 -4.93 2.89
CA ASN A 392 50.63 -4.84 2.45
C ASN A 392 50.83 -4.20 1.05
N TYR A 393 49.76 -3.64 0.45
CA TYR A 393 49.83 -3.08 -0.89
C TYR A 393 50.47 -1.68 -0.90
N GLN A 394 51.68 -1.55 -1.46
CA GLN A 394 52.31 -0.25 -1.71
C GLN A 394 51.93 0.29 -3.10
N ALA A 395 51.54 1.57 -3.15
CA ALA A 395 50.93 2.20 -4.31
C ALA A 395 51.90 2.39 -5.49
N GLU A 396 51.47 1.94 -6.68
CA GLU A 396 52.01 2.29 -7.99
C GLU A 396 50.97 3.12 -8.80
N PRO A 397 51.37 3.82 -9.89
CA PRO A 397 50.65 5.00 -10.41
C PRO A 397 49.18 4.74 -10.75
N LEU A 398 48.35 5.78 -10.53
CA LEU A 398 46.87 5.81 -10.55
C LEU A 398 46.17 5.11 -11.74
N GLU A 399 46.86 4.93 -12.86
CA GLU A 399 46.30 4.35 -14.09
C GLU A 399 46.25 2.82 -14.06
N ALA A 400 47.23 2.16 -13.43
CA ALA A 400 47.26 0.70 -13.28
C ALA A 400 46.22 0.19 -12.25
N ILE A 401 45.92 1.01 -11.23
CA ILE A 401 44.91 0.72 -10.20
C ILE A 401 43.50 0.69 -10.81
N ASN A 402 43.20 1.58 -11.77
CA ASN A 402 41.88 1.64 -12.41
C ASN A 402 41.61 0.47 -13.37
N GLU A 403 42.63 -0.05 -14.06
CA GLU A 403 42.49 -1.28 -14.85
C GLU A 403 42.38 -2.53 -13.95
N GLY A 404 43.12 -2.55 -12.84
CA GLY A 404 43.00 -3.59 -11.81
C GLY A 404 41.61 -3.65 -11.20
N LEU A 405 41.03 -2.50 -10.84
CA LEU A 405 39.67 -2.38 -10.31
C LEU A 405 38.61 -2.85 -11.31
N LYS A 406 38.73 -2.50 -12.60
CA LYS A 406 37.81 -2.99 -13.64
C LYS A 406 37.90 -4.50 -13.86
N LYS A 407 39.11 -5.08 -13.76
CA LYS A 407 39.28 -6.54 -13.81
C LYS A 407 38.71 -7.22 -12.57
N LEU A 408 38.89 -6.63 -11.39
CA LEU A 408 38.29 -7.09 -10.13
C LEU A 408 36.76 -7.03 -10.18
N GLU A 409 36.14 -5.94 -10.64
CA GLU A 409 34.67 -5.85 -10.80
C GLU A 409 34.13 -6.89 -11.79
N LYS A 410 34.90 -7.22 -12.82
CA LYS A 410 34.51 -8.22 -13.82
C LYS A 410 34.64 -9.64 -13.26
N LEU A 411 35.70 -9.91 -12.51
CA LEU A 411 35.90 -11.17 -11.78
C LEU A 411 34.89 -11.34 -10.65
N GLU A 412 34.50 -10.26 -9.95
CA GLU A 412 33.40 -10.26 -8.98
C GLU A 412 32.07 -10.65 -9.64
N LYS A 413 31.77 -10.09 -10.82
CA LYS A 413 30.57 -10.45 -11.58
C LYS A 413 30.58 -11.90 -12.08
N GLU A 414 31.75 -12.42 -12.44
CA GLU A 414 31.89 -13.82 -12.83
C GLU A 414 31.86 -14.77 -11.62
N LEU A 415 32.40 -14.34 -10.46
CA LEU A 415 32.30 -15.04 -9.18
C LEU A 415 30.87 -15.09 -8.65
N VAL A 416 30.09 -14.01 -8.78
CA VAL A 416 28.65 -13.99 -8.46
C VAL A 416 27.90 -15.01 -9.33
N LYS A 417 28.18 -15.06 -10.64
CA LYS A 417 27.60 -16.05 -11.55
C LYS A 417 28.03 -17.50 -11.27
N LEU A 418 29.25 -17.71 -10.77
CA LEU A 418 29.77 -19.02 -10.40
C LEU A 418 29.30 -19.46 -9.01
N THR A 419 29.07 -18.53 -8.08
CA THR A 419 28.46 -18.81 -6.76
C THR A 419 26.96 -19.08 -6.85
N GLU A 420 26.28 -18.57 -7.88
CA GLU A 420 24.91 -18.97 -8.27
C GLU A 420 24.84 -20.38 -8.91
N GLY A 421 25.99 -21.08 -9.08
CA GLY A 421 26.08 -22.28 -9.93
C GLY A 421 26.37 -23.63 -9.24
N LEU A 422 26.50 -23.72 -7.91
CA LEU A 422 26.92 -24.97 -7.25
C LEU A 422 25.77 -25.68 -6.50
N GLN A 423 25.15 -26.59 -7.24
CA GLN A 423 24.31 -27.80 -7.00
C GLN A 423 23.71 -28.18 -5.64
N ASN A 424 23.90 -27.47 -4.53
CA ASN A 424 23.07 -27.58 -3.31
C ASN A 424 22.33 -26.27 -2.98
N MET A 425 22.50 -25.23 -3.80
CA MET A 425 21.86 -23.90 -3.68
C MET A 425 20.56 -23.74 -4.50
N GLY A 426 20.30 -24.62 -5.48
CA GLY A 426 19.18 -24.45 -6.43
C GLY A 426 17.79 -24.39 -5.79
N ASN A 427 17.58 -25.10 -4.69
CA ASN A 427 16.27 -25.19 -4.04
C ASN A 427 15.94 -23.96 -3.15
N ALA A 428 16.92 -23.46 -2.38
CA ALA A 428 16.72 -22.27 -1.56
C ALA A 428 16.59 -20.99 -2.40
N GLU A 429 17.35 -20.90 -3.47
CA GLU A 429 17.26 -19.81 -4.45
C GLU A 429 15.91 -19.85 -5.19
N THR A 430 15.44 -21.05 -5.58
CA THR A 430 14.10 -21.22 -6.17
C THR A 430 12.98 -20.74 -5.24
N VAL A 431 13.06 -21.05 -3.94
CA VAL A 431 12.09 -20.60 -2.94
C VAL A 431 12.07 -19.08 -2.81
N GLU A 432 13.25 -18.44 -2.73
CA GLU A 432 13.33 -16.99 -2.62
C GLU A 432 12.88 -16.29 -3.92
N LEU A 433 13.18 -16.87 -5.09
CA LEU A 433 12.67 -16.40 -6.39
C LEU A 433 11.15 -16.45 -6.47
N GLN A 434 10.53 -17.58 -6.10
CA GLN A 434 9.07 -17.74 -6.12
C GLN A 434 8.37 -16.84 -5.10
N LYS A 435 8.92 -16.73 -3.88
CA LYS A 435 8.45 -15.78 -2.86
C LYS A 435 8.57 -14.35 -3.35
N THR A 436 9.69 -13.98 -3.97
CA THR A 436 9.92 -12.63 -4.52
C THR A 436 8.99 -12.33 -5.69
N ALA A 437 8.75 -13.29 -6.58
CA ALA A 437 7.79 -13.15 -7.67
C ALA A 437 6.36 -12.92 -7.15
N LEU A 438 5.93 -13.69 -6.14
CA LEU A 438 4.59 -13.59 -5.58
C LEU A 438 4.43 -12.34 -4.69
N PHE A 439 5.30 -12.14 -3.69
CA PHE A 439 5.15 -11.08 -2.67
C PHE A 439 5.87 -9.78 -3.02
N GLY A 440 6.82 -9.81 -3.95
CA GLY A 440 7.64 -8.66 -4.39
C GLY A 440 8.87 -8.42 -3.51
N GLN A 441 9.79 -7.59 -4.01
CA GLN A 441 11.01 -7.17 -3.31
C GLN A 441 11.16 -5.65 -3.35
N ALA A 442 11.65 -5.05 -2.27
CA ALA A 442 11.98 -3.63 -2.22
C ALA A 442 13.37 -3.35 -2.81
N LEU A 443 13.57 -2.17 -3.40
CA LEU A 443 14.92 -1.70 -3.73
C LEU A 443 15.70 -1.49 -2.44
N ASP A 444 16.73 -2.30 -2.22
CA ASP A 444 17.64 -2.13 -1.09
C ASP A 444 18.95 -1.42 -1.46
N SER A 445 19.19 -1.04 -2.74
CA SER A 445 20.34 -0.23 -3.13
C SER A 445 20.17 0.42 -4.52
N LYS A 446 21.06 1.37 -4.88
CA LYS A 446 21.12 2.01 -6.22
C LYS A 446 21.38 1.02 -7.38
N ALA A 447 21.72 -0.23 -7.09
CA ALA A 447 22.12 -1.24 -8.08
C ALA A 447 21.04 -2.32 -8.38
N ALA A 448 20.08 -2.55 -7.49
CA ALA A 448 19.07 -3.60 -7.66
C ALA A 448 17.73 -3.03 -8.17
N LYS A 449 17.12 -3.67 -9.18
CA LYS A 449 15.76 -3.32 -9.64
C LYS A 449 14.74 -3.98 -8.71
N GLY A 450 13.97 -3.17 -7.98
CA GLY A 450 12.87 -3.68 -7.16
C GLY A 450 11.74 -4.23 -8.01
N GLN A 451 11.07 -5.29 -7.53
CA GLN A 451 9.99 -5.96 -8.24
C GLN A 451 8.67 -5.86 -7.45
N ARG A 452 7.58 -5.56 -8.16
CA ARG A 452 6.22 -5.63 -7.59
C ARG A 452 5.80 -7.09 -7.45
N GLY A 453 5.23 -7.44 -6.30
CA GLY A 453 4.62 -8.75 -6.10
C GLY A 453 3.28 -8.87 -6.83
N ARG A 454 2.99 -10.08 -7.30
CA ARG A 454 1.76 -10.48 -7.99
C ARG A 454 0.57 -10.78 -7.05
N ILE A 455 0.74 -10.59 -5.74
CA ILE A 455 -0.30 -10.71 -4.71
C ILE A 455 -0.62 -9.37 -4.04
N LEU A 456 -1.92 -9.09 -3.90
CA LEU A 456 -2.46 -7.88 -3.27
C LEU A 456 -3.33 -8.25 -2.08
N PHE A 457 -3.10 -7.55 -0.97
CA PHE A 457 -3.84 -7.69 0.27
C PHE A 457 -4.60 -6.41 0.58
N GLU A 458 -5.76 -6.56 1.21
CA GLU A 458 -6.55 -5.44 1.72
C GLU A 458 -6.44 -5.32 3.23
N ASP A 459 -6.45 -4.06 3.69
CA ASP A 459 -6.58 -3.77 5.11
C ASP A 459 -7.96 -4.22 5.61
N ILE A 460 -8.01 -4.70 6.85
CA ILE A 460 -9.26 -5.01 7.53
C ILE A 460 -9.58 -3.86 8.48
N TYR A 461 -10.79 -3.33 8.35
CA TYR A 461 -11.33 -2.29 9.22
C TYR A 461 -12.49 -2.87 10.02
N LEU A 462 -12.43 -2.74 11.35
CA LEU A 462 -13.50 -3.15 12.25
C LEU A 462 -14.05 -1.91 12.96
N ALA A 463 -15.37 -1.72 12.94
CA ALA A 463 -16.00 -0.61 13.64
C ALA A 463 -15.83 -0.79 15.16
N LYS A 464 -15.61 0.30 15.91
CA LYS A 464 -15.26 0.24 17.34
C LYS A 464 -16.32 -0.45 18.20
N ASP A 465 -17.59 -0.37 17.83
CA ASP A 465 -18.74 -0.98 18.49
C ASP A 465 -18.87 -2.50 18.25
N THR A 466 -18.26 -3.02 17.19
CA THR A 466 -18.26 -4.46 16.85
C THR A 466 -17.24 -5.29 17.66
N SER A 467 -16.44 -4.66 18.51
CA SER A 467 -15.37 -5.32 19.26
C SER A 467 -15.44 -4.99 20.75
N ALA A 468 -15.35 -6.03 21.60
CA ALA A 468 -15.16 -5.82 23.03
C ALA A 468 -13.67 -5.56 23.33
N LYS A 469 -13.39 -4.70 24.31
CA LYS A 469 -12.04 -4.42 24.79
C LYS A 469 -11.76 -5.20 26.07
N LYS A 470 -10.52 -5.65 26.25
CA LYS A 470 -10.04 -6.17 27.53
C LYS A 470 -8.63 -5.67 27.79
N ILE A 471 -8.36 -5.21 29.01
CA ILE A 471 -7.02 -4.79 29.42
C ILE A 471 -6.39 -5.95 30.20
N PHE A 472 -5.20 -6.37 29.76
CA PHE A 472 -4.35 -7.30 30.48
C PHE A 472 -3.21 -6.55 31.14
N ASN A 473 -2.95 -6.85 32.42
CA ASN A 473 -1.80 -6.33 33.14
C ASN A 473 -0.66 -7.33 33.08
N HIS A 474 0.55 -6.83 32.88
CA HIS A 474 1.78 -7.59 32.77
C HIS A 474 2.81 -7.06 33.75
N VAL A 475 3.58 -7.98 34.31
CA VAL A 475 4.77 -7.67 35.09
C VAL A 475 5.96 -7.86 34.17
N ALA A 476 6.82 -6.85 34.01
CA ALA A 476 8.06 -7.03 33.27
C ALA A 476 8.98 -7.97 34.05
N ILE A 477 9.40 -9.05 33.39
CA ILE A 477 10.31 -10.04 33.97
C ILE A 477 11.73 -9.67 33.56
N ASP A 478 12.62 -9.59 34.54
CA ASP A 478 14.04 -9.46 34.30
C ASP A 478 14.56 -10.75 33.63
N ARG A 479 15.07 -10.62 32.41
CA ARG A 479 15.56 -11.76 31.62
C ARG A 479 16.79 -12.44 32.21
N PHE A 480 17.51 -11.76 33.12
CA PHE A 480 18.69 -12.30 33.79
C PHE A 480 18.33 -12.98 35.12
N THR A 481 17.48 -12.35 35.93
CA THR A 481 17.15 -12.87 37.27
C THR A 481 15.87 -13.70 37.31
N ALA A 482 15.09 -13.71 36.22
CA ALA A 482 13.74 -14.28 36.14
C ALA A 482 12.76 -13.75 37.21
N GLY A 483 13.14 -12.70 37.94
CA GLY A 483 12.30 -12.00 38.91
C GLY A 483 11.45 -10.91 38.27
N ALA A 484 10.45 -10.44 39.01
CA ALA A 484 9.72 -9.23 38.65
C ALA A 484 10.64 -8.01 38.76
N LEU A 485 10.74 -7.20 37.71
CA LEU A 485 11.34 -5.86 37.81
C LEU A 485 10.42 -5.00 38.69
N ASP A 486 10.97 -4.50 39.80
CA ASP A 486 10.23 -3.64 40.71
C ASP A 486 9.77 -2.37 39.96
N GLN A 487 8.50 -2.01 40.10
CA GLN A 487 7.82 -0.89 39.41
C GLN A 487 7.58 -1.02 37.88
N ALA A 488 7.75 -2.18 37.26
CA ALA A 488 7.55 -2.34 35.81
C ALA A 488 6.26 -3.11 35.45
N LEU A 489 5.11 -2.65 35.98
CA LEU A 489 3.79 -3.09 35.53
C LEU A 489 3.43 -2.32 34.25
N TYR A 490 3.06 -3.03 33.19
CA TYR A 490 2.50 -2.43 31.98
C TYR A 490 1.23 -3.16 31.57
N SER A 491 0.36 -2.47 30.85
CA SER A 491 -0.98 -2.91 30.51
C SER A 491 -1.22 -2.85 29.00
N GLU A 492 -1.91 -3.84 28.48
CA GLU A 492 -2.14 -4.01 27.05
C GLU A 492 -3.66 -4.17 26.81
N GLU A 493 -4.24 -3.25 26.04
CA GLU A 493 -5.62 -3.37 25.56
C GLU A 493 -5.65 -4.29 24.35
N VAL A 494 -6.42 -5.37 24.44
CA VAL A 494 -6.66 -6.31 23.35
C VAL A 494 -8.13 -6.32 22.94
N LEU A 495 -8.38 -6.72 21.70
CA LEU A 495 -9.71 -6.76 21.09
C LEU A 495 -10.27 -8.17 21.08
N GLN A 496 -11.56 -8.29 21.35
CA GLN A 496 -12.34 -9.47 21.06
C GLN A 496 -13.44 -9.07 20.06
N PRO A 497 -13.19 -9.23 18.74
CA PRO A 497 -14.20 -9.00 17.73
C PRO A 497 -15.42 -9.90 17.98
N ARG A 498 -16.61 -9.31 17.88
CA ARG A 498 -17.88 -10.05 18.00
C ARG A 498 -18.39 -10.54 16.65
N GLU A 499 -17.92 -9.93 15.58
CA GLU A 499 -18.36 -10.18 14.21
C GLU A 499 -17.25 -10.80 13.37
N SER A 500 -17.65 -11.47 12.29
CA SER A 500 -16.71 -11.97 11.29
C SER A 500 -16.10 -10.84 10.48
N MET A 501 -14.81 -10.93 10.22
CA MET A 501 -14.02 -10.01 9.41
C MET A 501 -13.82 -10.59 8.02
N THR A 502 -13.78 -9.73 6.99
CA THR A 502 -13.47 -10.16 5.62
C THR A 502 -12.05 -9.76 5.25
N LEU A 503 -11.23 -10.73 4.82
CA LEU A 503 -9.93 -10.50 4.21
C LEU A 503 -10.02 -10.79 2.70
N ASN A 504 -9.73 -9.79 1.87
CA ASN A 504 -9.65 -9.96 0.42
C ASN A 504 -8.20 -10.03 -0.04
N ILE A 505 -7.92 -11.00 -0.91
CA ILE A 505 -6.61 -11.22 -1.52
C ILE A 505 -6.80 -11.42 -3.02
N TYR A 506 -6.05 -10.69 -3.84
CA TYR A 506 -6.08 -10.82 -5.30
C TYR A 506 -4.70 -11.29 -5.78
N VAL A 507 -4.67 -12.33 -6.61
CA VAL A 507 -3.44 -12.90 -7.16
C VAL A 507 -3.51 -12.90 -8.68
N GLU A 508 -2.50 -12.37 -9.35
CA GLU A 508 -2.40 -12.45 -10.82
C GLU A 508 -2.30 -13.90 -11.26
N GLN A 509 -3.06 -14.30 -12.28
CA GLN A 509 -3.07 -15.66 -12.81
C GLN A 509 -1.67 -16.10 -13.30
N LYS A 510 -0.92 -15.16 -13.90
CA LYS A 510 0.48 -15.33 -14.31
C LYS A 510 1.40 -15.75 -13.15
N ALA A 511 1.01 -15.53 -11.89
CA ALA A 511 1.78 -16.00 -10.73
C ALA A 511 1.73 -17.53 -10.56
N PHE A 512 0.68 -18.18 -11.07
CA PHE A 512 0.50 -19.63 -11.00
C PHE A 512 1.05 -20.36 -12.22
N GLU A 513 1.12 -19.68 -13.37
CA GLU A 513 1.62 -20.23 -14.64
C GLU A 513 3.14 -20.40 -14.70
N ALA A 514 3.89 -19.79 -13.77
CA ALA A 514 5.34 -19.72 -13.83
C ALA A 514 6.08 -21.02 -13.44
N VAL A 515 5.38 -22.08 -12.99
CA VAL A 515 6.01 -23.30 -12.44
C VAL A 515 5.24 -24.55 -12.87
N GLU A 516 5.94 -25.58 -13.37
CA GLU A 516 5.38 -26.80 -14.00
C GLU A 516 4.45 -27.67 -13.12
N GLU A 517 4.24 -27.35 -11.84
CA GLU A 517 3.42 -28.15 -10.91
C GLU A 517 2.44 -27.34 -10.05
N ASN A 518 2.24 -26.05 -10.33
CA ASN A 518 1.35 -25.17 -9.57
C ASN A 518 1.64 -25.12 -8.05
N GLN A 519 2.89 -25.40 -7.65
CA GLN A 519 3.34 -25.45 -6.25
C GLN A 519 3.13 -24.11 -5.53
N VAL A 520 3.25 -22.99 -6.24
CA VAL A 520 2.99 -21.64 -5.72
C VAL A 520 1.53 -21.51 -5.26
N GLN A 521 0.56 -21.95 -6.06
CA GLN A 521 -0.84 -21.91 -5.66
C GLN A 521 -1.09 -22.84 -4.47
N GLN A 522 -0.55 -24.06 -4.49
CA GLN A 522 -0.71 -25.03 -3.41
C GLN A 522 -0.16 -24.51 -2.08
N ALA A 523 1.06 -23.94 -2.08
CA ALA A 523 1.68 -23.37 -0.88
C ALA A 523 0.90 -22.15 -0.35
N LEU A 524 0.36 -21.32 -1.25
CA LEU A 524 -0.48 -20.19 -0.86
C LEU A 524 -1.80 -20.67 -0.25
N GLU A 525 -2.53 -21.56 -0.91
CA GLU A 525 -3.80 -22.10 -0.42
C GLU A 525 -3.63 -22.85 0.91
N ALA A 526 -2.54 -23.59 1.08
CA ALA A 526 -2.21 -24.22 2.36
C ALA A 526 -1.93 -23.19 3.48
N SER A 527 -1.30 -22.06 3.15
CA SER A 527 -1.07 -20.97 4.09
C SER A 527 -2.37 -20.27 4.50
N LEU A 528 -3.28 -20.05 3.54
CA LEU A 528 -4.61 -19.49 3.80
C LEU A 528 -5.48 -20.46 4.62
N LYS A 529 -5.37 -21.76 4.35
CA LYS A 529 -6.04 -22.80 5.14
C LYS A 529 -5.55 -22.82 6.59
N ASP A 530 -4.24 -22.71 6.81
CA ASP A 530 -3.69 -22.62 8.16
C ASP A 530 -4.17 -21.38 8.92
N LEU A 531 -4.42 -20.27 8.23
CA LEU A 531 -5.05 -19.08 8.82
C LEU A 531 -6.49 -19.37 9.25
N CYS A 532 -7.27 -20.02 8.39
CA CYS A 532 -8.67 -20.39 8.65
C CYS A 532 -8.84 -21.50 9.70
N GLU A 533 -7.83 -22.32 9.94
CA GLU A 533 -7.85 -23.43 10.91
C GLU A 533 -7.14 -23.07 12.23
N GLY A 534 -6.78 -21.80 12.43
CA GLY A 534 -6.15 -21.30 13.66
C GLY A 534 -4.69 -21.72 13.84
N ARG A 535 -4.04 -22.29 12.80
CA ARG A 535 -2.62 -22.69 12.81
C ARG A 535 -1.66 -21.54 12.48
N LEU A 536 -2.15 -20.48 11.84
CA LEU A 536 -1.43 -19.24 11.61
C LEU A 536 -2.10 -18.10 12.39
N PRO A 537 -1.74 -17.91 13.68
CA PRO A 537 -2.23 -16.77 14.44
C PRO A 537 -1.63 -15.46 13.93
N LEU A 538 -2.42 -14.37 13.95
CA LEU A 538 -2.01 -13.05 13.48
C LEU A 538 -1.99 -12.00 14.61
N GLY A 539 -1.06 -11.05 14.52
CA GLY A 539 -0.99 -9.90 15.43
C GLY A 539 0.08 -10.04 16.52
N GLY A 540 -0.01 -9.20 17.55
CA GLY A 540 0.80 -9.25 18.76
C GLY A 540 0.27 -10.28 19.77
N GLY A 541 1.12 -10.70 20.70
CA GLY A 541 0.72 -11.63 21.76
C GLY A 541 0.47 -13.08 21.31
N VAL A 542 0.91 -13.46 20.10
CA VAL A 542 0.74 -14.83 19.55
C VAL A 542 1.24 -15.92 20.50
N MET A 543 2.39 -15.70 21.16
CA MET A 543 2.96 -16.65 22.13
C MET A 543 2.12 -16.83 23.40
N ARG A 544 1.11 -15.98 23.61
CA ARG A 544 0.16 -16.02 24.72
C ARG A 544 -1.22 -16.57 24.29
N GLY A 545 -1.35 -17.04 23.06
CA GLY A 545 -2.58 -17.61 22.51
C GLY A 545 -3.45 -16.62 21.71
N HIS A 546 -3.08 -15.35 21.64
CA HIS A 546 -3.82 -14.34 20.88
C HIS A 546 -3.71 -14.55 19.36
N GLY A 547 -4.67 -14.00 18.62
CA GLY A 547 -4.61 -13.92 17.17
C GLY A 547 -5.06 -15.16 16.40
N ARG A 548 -5.56 -16.20 17.10
CA ARG A 548 -6.14 -17.39 16.47
C ARG A 548 -7.47 -17.06 15.83
N MET A 549 -7.68 -17.57 14.62
CA MET A 549 -8.88 -17.33 13.86
C MET A 549 -9.43 -18.61 13.25
N LYS A 550 -10.75 -18.65 13.10
CA LYS A 550 -11.47 -19.66 12.33
C LYS A 550 -12.18 -19.02 11.16
N GLY A 551 -12.21 -19.69 10.01
CA GLY A 551 -12.92 -19.12 8.87
C GLY A 551 -13.07 -20.03 7.68
N GLU A 552 -13.67 -19.46 6.64
CA GLU A 552 -13.92 -20.11 5.37
C GLU A 552 -13.31 -19.29 4.23
N ILE A 553 -12.89 -19.98 3.16
CA ILE A 553 -12.28 -19.40 1.97
C ILE A 553 -13.29 -19.54 0.82
N GLN A 554 -13.64 -18.42 0.21
CA GLN A 554 -14.37 -18.37 -1.05
C GLN A 554 -13.42 -17.90 -2.14
N THR A 555 -13.47 -18.56 -3.30
CA THR A 555 -12.61 -18.25 -4.44
C THR A 555 -13.47 -17.90 -5.63
N THR A 556 -13.19 -16.74 -6.22
CA THR A 556 -13.84 -16.25 -7.44
C THR A 556 -12.79 -15.74 -8.43
N GLU A 557 -13.13 -15.70 -9.71
CA GLU A 557 -12.35 -14.99 -10.72
C GLU A 557 -12.77 -13.51 -10.70
N ALA A 558 -11.81 -12.59 -10.73
CA ALA A 558 -12.02 -11.15 -10.53
C ALA A 558 -11.49 -10.29 -11.68
#